data_AF-A0A2Q4SLA9-F1
#
_entry.id   AF-A0A2Q4SLA9-F1
#
_cell.length_a   1.000
_cell.length_b   1.000
_cell.length_c   1.000
_cell.angle_alpha   90.00
_cell.angle_beta   90.00
_cell.angle_gamma   90.00
#
_symmetry.space_group_name_H-M   'P 1'
#
loop_
_entity.id
_entity.type
_entity.pdbx_description
1 polymer ?
#
loop_
_entity_poly.entity_id
_entity_poly.type
_entity_poly.pdbx_seq_one_letter_code
_entity_poly.pdbx_strand_id
1 'polypeptide(L)'
;MPPHVKKSRSSIRRYLSDPVNYGQKQNEYSGRKRKASSRDEKNVIRTAANFSTSLKEINAELGNDVCPFFVPFFRNRRRSHTFQQDNAAINSSNSTNNSFASKGTKVLDWPACSPDLNPIENLWELFVPCVY
;
A
#
# COMPACT_ATOMS: atom_id res chain seq x y z
N MET A 1 -7.31 -31.51 29.02
CA MET A 1 -7.67 -30.14 29.46
C MET A 1 -7.59 -29.20 28.27
N PRO A 2 -8.71 -28.65 27.78
CA PRO A 2 -8.70 -27.67 26.69
C PRO A 2 -7.99 -26.39 27.13
N PRO A 3 -7.24 -25.71 26.25
CA PRO A 3 -6.59 -24.46 26.59
C PRO A 3 -7.62 -23.37 26.90
N HIS A 4 -7.45 -22.68 28.04
CA HIS A 4 -8.30 -21.56 28.46
C HIS A 4 -8.26 -20.36 27.49
N VAL A 5 -7.23 -20.29 26.64
CA VAL A 5 -7.05 -19.24 25.65
C VAL A 5 -6.59 -19.87 24.33
N LYS A 6 -7.22 -19.53 23.21
CA LYS A 6 -6.83 -19.96 21.85
C LYS A 6 -5.56 -19.24 21.35
N LYS A 7 -4.46 -19.33 22.11
CA LYS A 7 -3.16 -18.74 21.79
C LYS A 7 -2.04 -19.74 22.10
N SER A 8 -0.94 -19.64 21.35
CA SER A 8 0.21 -20.51 21.58
C SER A 8 0.88 -20.21 22.93
N ARG A 9 1.48 -21.23 23.55
CA ARG A 9 2.21 -21.07 24.82
C ARG A 9 3.37 -20.07 24.69
N SER A 10 4.00 -20.00 23.51
CA SER A 10 5.08 -19.05 23.22
C SER A 10 4.57 -17.60 23.16
N SER A 11 3.42 -17.35 22.52
CA SER A 11 2.79 -16.03 22.50
C SER A 11 2.34 -15.58 23.90
N ILE A 12 1.79 -16.50 24.70
CA ILE A 12 1.39 -16.23 26.09
C ILE A 12 2.61 -15.90 26.95
N ARG A 13 3.68 -16.71 26.87
CA ARG A 13 4.93 -16.47 27.61
C ARG A 13 5.56 -15.13 27.25
N ARG A 14 5.59 -14.76 25.96
CA ARG A 14 6.12 -13.48 25.48
C ARG A 14 5.32 -12.28 26.01
N TYR A 15 4.01 -12.43 26.18
CA TYR A 15 3.16 -11.40 26.79
C TYR A 15 3.42 -11.27 28.29
N LEU A 16 3.46 -12.39 29.02
CA LEU A 16 3.68 -12.39 30.46
C LEU A 16 5.09 -11.93 30.86
N SER A 17 6.10 -12.11 29.99
CA SER A 17 7.47 -11.67 30.25
C SER A 17 7.64 -10.15 30.20
N ASP A 18 6.86 -9.46 29.37
CA ASP A 18 6.92 -8.00 29.23
C ASP A 18 5.60 -7.48 28.64
N PRO A 19 4.57 -7.29 29.48
CA PRO A 19 3.25 -6.88 29.02
C PRO A 19 3.24 -5.40 28.57
N VAL A 20 4.15 -4.58 29.08
CA VAL A 20 4.23 -3.15 28.77
C VAL A 20 4.76 -2.91 27.36
N ASN A 21 5.76 -3.69 26.92
CA ASN A 21 6.35 -3.55 25.59
C ASN A 21 5.82 -4.58 24.56
N TYR A 22 4.84 -5.42 24.92
CA TYR A 22 4.28 -6.42 24.01
C TYR A 22 3.63 -5.76 22.78
N GLY A 23 4.16 -6.04 21.59
CA GLY A 23 3.64 -5.51 20.33
C GLY A 23 4.22 -4.15 19.91
N GLN A 24 5.07 -3.51 20.73
CA GLN A 24 5.66 -2.21 20.41
C GLN A 24 6.84 -2.27 19.41
N LYS A 25 7.35 -3.46 19.10
CA LYS A 25 8.48 -3.67 18.16
C LYS A 25 8.19 -3.34 16.69
N GLN A 26 6.99 -2.88 16.33
CA GLN A 26 6.67 -2.55 14.93
C GLN A 26 7.49 -1.35 14.40
N ASN A 27 8.01 -0.48 15.28
CA ASN A 27 8.76 0.71 14.88
C ASN A 27 10.19 0.40 14.37
N GLU A 28 10.73 -0.81 14.58
CA GLU A 28 12.08 -1.19 14.13
C GLU A 28 12.10 -2.00 12.83
N TYR A 29 10.97 -2.58 12.42
CA TYR A 29 10.94 -3.34 11.16
C TYR A 29 10.81 -2.38 9.98
N SER A 30 11.92 -2.13 9.29
CA SER A 30 11.87 -1.63 7.92
C SER A 30 11.02 -2.61 7.11
N GLY A 31 9.83 -2.17 6.69
CA GLY A 31 8.91 -2.98 5.89
C GLY A 31 9.52 -3.43 4.57
N ARG A 32 8.70 -4.04 3.72
CA ARG A 32 9.12 -4.51 2.40
C ARG A 32 9.88 -3.40 1.66
N LYS A 33 11.12 -3.69 1.25
CA LYS A 33 11.93 -2.76 0.48
C LYS A 33 11.19 -2.38 -0.81
N ARG A 34 11.22 -1.08 -1.16
CA ARG A 34 10.64 -0.58 -2.40
C ARG A 34 11.33 -1.26 -3.59
N LYS A 35 10.55 -1.61 -4.61
CA LYS A 35 11.09 -2.18 -5.86
C LYS A 35 11.87 -1.14 -6.70
N ALA A 36 11.58 0.14 -6.52
CA ALA A 36 12.24 1.24 -7.20
C ALA A 36 12.81 2.22 -6.18
N SER A 37 13.98 2.81 -6.48
CA SER A 37 14.56 3.87 -5.67
C SER A 37 13.86 5.21 -5.93
N SER A 38 14.03 6.18 -5.03
CA SER A 38 13.51 7.54 -5.23
C SER A 38 14.07 8.22 -6.50
N ARG A 39 15.24 7.79 -6.98
CA ARG A 39 15.84 8.28 -8.23
C ARG A 39 15.15 7.67 -9.44
N ASP A 40 14.85 6.38 -9.39
CA ASP A 40 14.13 5.67 -10.44
C ASP A 40 12.74 6.25 -10.63
N GLU A 41 12.02 6.50 -9.54
CA GLU A 41 10.70 7.14 -9.56
C GLU A 41 10.74 8.52 -10.23
N LYS A 42 11.75 9.34 -9.90
CA LYS A 42 11.95 10.66 -10.53
C LYS A 42 12.26 10.56 -12.01
N ASN A 43 13.05 9.55 -12.41
CA ASN A 43 13.39 9.32 -13.81
C ASN A 43 12.19 8.83 -14.62
N VAL A 44 11.38 7.89 -14.09
CA VAL A 44 10.10 7.47 -14.68
C VAL A 44 9.21 8.69 -14.93
N ILE A 45 9.06 9.55 -13.93
CA ILE A 45 8.23 10.76 -14.05
C ILE A 45 8.77 11.69 -15.13
N ARG A 46 10.08 11.97 -15.12
CA ARG A 46 10.72 12.85 -16.09
C ARG A 46 10.52 12.32 -17.52
N THR A 47 10.78 11.05 -17.76
CA THR A 47 10.64 10.45 -19.09
C THR A 47 9.17 10.41 -19.53
N ALA A 48 8.26 9.96 -18.66
CA ALA A 48 6.84 9.86 -18.99
C ALA A 48 6.16 11.22 -19.22
N ALA A 49 6.61 12.28 -18.53
CA ALA A 49 6.03 13.62 -18.65
C ALA A 49 6.52 14.39 -19.89
N ASN A 50 7.73 14.11 -20.37
CA ASN A 50 8.33 14.84 -21.48
C ASN A 50 8.12 14.15 -22.84
N PHE A 51 7.80 12.86 -22.87
CA PHE A 51 7.65 12.10 -24.11
C PHE A 51 6.31 11.36 -24.20
N SER A 52 5.70 11.37 -25.38
CA SER A 52 4.61 10.46 -25.79
C SER A 52 5.13 9.05 -26.09
N THR A 53 6.15 8.59 -25.37
CA THR A 53 6.78 7.28 -25.57
C THR A 53 5.90 6.17 -25.01
N SER A 54 6.05 4.99 -25.62
CA SER A 54 5.36 3.78 -25.19
C SER A 54 6.01 3.20 -23.93
N LEU A 55 5.26 2.36 -23.21
CA LEU A 55 5.75 1.75 -21.99
C LEU A 55 7.02 0.91 -22.18
N LYS A 56 7.12 0.24 -23.33
CA LYS A 56 8.29 -0.59 -23.66
C LYS A 56 9.54 0.27 -23.76
N GLU A 57 9.41 1.49 -24.28
CA GLU A 57 10.50 2.45 -24.39
C GLU A 57 10.89 3.00 -23.01
N ILE A 58 9.91 3.29 -22.14
CA ILE A 58 10.16 3.74 -20.75
C ILE A 58 10.88 2.64 -19.95
N ASN A 59 10.41 1.39 -20.03
CA ASN A 59 11.03 0.26 -19.33
C ASN A 59 12.41 -0.08 -19.90
N ALA A 60 12.61 0.06 -21.22
CA ALA A 60 13.91 -0.12 -21.86
C ALA A 60 14.91 0.99 -21.48
N GLU A 61 14.47 2.25 -21.40
CA GLU A 61 15.34 3.38 -21.03
C GLU A 61 15.73 3.35 -19.54
N LEU A 62 14.82 2.90 -18.67
CA LEU A 62 15.02 2.93 -17.22
C LEU A 62 15.51 1.61 -16.63
N GLY A 63 15.59 0.55 -17.43
CA GLY A 63 16.01 -0.79 -17.00
C GLY A 63 15.11 -1.39 -15.91
N ASN A 64 13.91 -0.85 -15.72
CA ASN A 64 12.98 -1.21 -14.66
C ASN A 64 11.66 -1.67 -15.26
N ASP A 65 11.15 -2.81 -14.78
CA ASP A 65 9.87 -3.37 -15.22
C ASP A 65 8.71 -2.67 -14.50
N VAL A 66 8.36 -1.47 -14.96
CA VAL A 66 7.23 -0.71 -14.43
C VAL A 66 5.95 -1.19 -15.11
N CYS A 67 4.94 -1.52 -14.30
CA CYS A 67 3.67 -2.02 -14.79
C CYS A 67 2.90 -0.93 -15.59
N PRO A 68 2.34 -1.27 -16.77
CA PRO A 68 1.68 -0.31 -17.67
C PRO A 68 0.57 0.51 -17.02
N PHE A 69 -0.15 -0.13 -16.11
CA PHE A 69 -1.29 0.44 -15.40
C PHE A 69 -0.95 1.71 -14.61
N PHE A 70 0.27 1.82 -14.07
CA PHE A 70 0.63 2.92 -13.18
C PHE A 70 1.20 4.15 -13.90
N VAL A 71 1.57 4.04 -15.18
CA VAL A 71 2.21 5.15 -15.91
C VAL A 71 1.29 6.36 -16.17
N PRO A 72 0.00 6.17 -16.53
CA PRO A 72 -0.94 7.29 -16.63
C PRO A 72 -1.10 8.08 -15.31
N PHE A 73 -0.99 7.40 -14.17
CA PHE A 73 -1.01 8.03 -12.84
C PHE A 73 0.17 8.99 -12.65
N PHE A 74 1.37 8.59 -13.09
CA PHE A 74 2.56 9.45 -13.00
C PHE A 74 2.58 10.58 -14.04
N ARG A 75 1.98 10.39 -15.23
CA ARG A 75 1.82 11.46 -16.24
C ARG A 75 0.93 12.60 -15.74
N ASN A 76 -0.06 12.33 -14.89
CA ASN A 76 -1.08 13.30 -14.50
C ASN A 76 -0.84 13.99 -13.14
N ARG A 77 0.42 13.98 -12.66
CA ARG A 77 0.84 14.45 -11.32
C ARG A 77 0.55 15.93 -11.01
N ARG A 78 0.11 16.73 -11.99
CA ARG A 78 -0.31 18.14 -11.79
C ARG A 78 -1.72 18.25 -11.19
N ARG A 79 -2.46 17.15 -11.03
CA ARG A 79 -3.78 17.12 -10.38
C ARG A 79 -3.67 16.64 -8.93
N SER A 80 -4.47 17.22 -8.05
CA SER A 80 -4.64 16.71 -6.68
C SER A 80 -5.24 15.30 -6.73
N HIS A 81 -4.53 14.29 -6.24
CA HIS A 81 -5.03 12.93 -6.13
C HIS A 81 -5.71 12.72 -4.78
N THR A 82 -6.85 12.02 -4.78
CA THR A 82 -7.51 11.56 -3.55
C THR A 82 -7.20 10.08 -3.39
N PHE A 83 -6.69 9.70 -2.22
CA PHE A 83 -6.38 8.33 -1.87
C PHE A 83 -7.67 7.60 -1.48
N GLN A 84 -7.90 6.43 -2.09
CA GLN A 84 -9.08 5.61 -1.85
C GLN A 84 -8.65 4.36 -1.07
N GLN A 85 -9.34 4.11 0.05
CA GLN A 85 -9.20 2.89 0.86
C GLN A 85 -10.56 2.54 1.45
N ASP A 86 -10.75 1.26 1.80
CA ASP A 86 -11.92 0.80 2.53
C ASP A 86 -11.85 1.23 4.01
N ASN A 87 -12.98 1.12 4.71
CA ASN A 87 -13.08 1.51 6.13
C ASN A 87 -12.68 0.38 7.10
N ALA A 88 -11.81 -0.55 6.66
CA ALA A 88 -11.31 -1.60 7.55
C ALA A 88 -10.61 -0.99 8.76
N ALA A 89 -10.78 -1.58 9.96
CA ALA A 89 -10.31 -0.98 11.22
C ALA A 89 -8.80 -0.64 11.25
N ILE A 90 -7.98 -1.36 10.47
CA ILE A 90 -6.56 -1.08 10.31
C ILE A 90 -6.29 0.18 9.46
N ASN A 91 -7.14 0.46 8.48
CA ASN A 91 -7.02 1.54 7.51
C ASN A 91 -7.64 2.84 8.03
N SER A 92 -8.64 2.74 8.91
CA SER A 92 -9.33 3.87 9.57
C SER A 92 -8.79 4.21 10.97
N SER A 93 -7.69 3.58 11.39
CA SER A 93 -7.07 3.86 12.69
C SER A 93 -6.57 5.31 12.79
N ASN A 94 -6.57 5.87 13.99
CA ASN A 94 -6.02 7.22 14.24
C ASN A 94 -4.56 7.37 13.77
N SER A 95 -3.75 6.32 13.94
CA SER A 95 -2.36 6.29 13.49
C SER A 95 -2.27 6.47 11.96
N THR A 96 -3.10 5.73 11.23
CA THR A 96 -3.17 5.77 9.76
C THR A 96 -3.64 7.14 9.27
N ASN A 97 -4.71 7.68 9.86
CA ASN A 97 -5.24 9.01 9.53
C ASN A 97 -4.22 10.13 9.80
N ASN A 98 -3.52 10.09 10.94
CA ASN A 98 -2.45 11.04 11.25
C ASN A 98 -1.28 10.95 10.25
N SER A 99 -0.93 9.74 9.80
CA SER A 99 0.08 9.52 8.75
C SER A 99 -0.33 10.14 7.42
N PHE A 100 -1.60 10.05 7.03
CA PHE A 100 -2.11 10.72 5.82
C PHE A 100 -2.10 12.23 5.94
N ALA A 101 -2.55 12.77 7.08
CA ALA A 101 -2.55 14.20 7.35
C ALA A 101 -1.14 14.79 7.29
N SER A 102 -0.15 14.14 7.93
CA SER A 102 1.26 14.58 7.90
C SER A 102 1.88 14.58 6.50
N LYS A 103 1.40 13.73 5.58
CA LYS A 103 1.84 13.67 4.19
C LYS A 103 1.03 14.58 3.26
N GLY A 104 -0.02 15.25 3.78
CA GLY A 104 -0.94 16.07 2.97
C GLY A 104 -1.78 15.25 1.99
N THR A 105 -1.97 13.95 2.26
CA THR A 105 -2.76 13.06 1.39
C THR A 105 -4.23 13.19 1.74
N LYS A 106 -5.06 13.65 0.79
CA LYS A 106 -6.51 13.63 0.94
C LYS A 106 -7.01 12.19 0.82
N VAL A 107 -7.69 11.68 1.83
CA VAL A 107 -8.37 10.38 1.79
C VAL A 107 -9.83 10.61 1.36
N LEU A 108 -10.37 9.71 0.55
CA LEU A 108 -11.76 9.72 0.13
C LEU A 108 -12.64 9.23 1.30
N ASP A 109 -13.69 9.97 1.64
CA ASP A 109 -14.70 9.49 2.58
C ASP A 109 -15.48 8.34 1.93
N TRP A 110 -15.33 7.14 2.50
CA TRP A 110 -15.91 5.91 1.95
C TRP A 110 -17.19 5.52 2.69
N PRO A 111 -18.30 5.22 1.99
CA PRO A 111 -19.51 4.70 2.63
C PRO A 111 -19.26 3.32 3.27
N ALA A 112 -19.87 3.07 4.42
CA ALA A 112 -19.80 1.77 5.07
C ALA A 112 -20.55 0.71 4.24
N CYS A 113 -20.01 -0.52 4.22
CA CYS A 113 -20.63 -1.67 3.55
C CYS A 113 -20.83 -1.54 2.03
N SER A 114 -19.90 -0.88 1.32
CA SER A 114 -19.89 -0.81 -0.15
C SER A 114 -18.67 -1.51 -0.77
N PRO A 115 -18.64 -2.87 -0.75
CA PRO A 115 -17.57 -3.65 -1.40
C PRO A 115 -17.61 -3.51 -2.93
N ASP A 116 -18.81 -3.40 -3.50
CA ASP A 116 -19.08 -3.19 -4.93
C ASP A 116 -18.44 -1.92 -5.51
N LEU A 117 -18.25 -0.91 -4.66
CA LEU A 117 -17.63 0.34 -5.04
C LEU A 117 -16.10 0.27 -4.98
N ASN A 118 -15.49 -0.78 -4.41
CA ASN A 118 -14.06 -0.85 -4.17
C ASN A 118 -13.30 -1.27 -5.45
N PRO A 119 -12.63 -0.34 -6.15
CA PRO A 119 -11.98 -0.66 -7.42
C PRO A 119 -10.83 -1.64 -7.26
N ILE A 120 -10.29 -1.82 -6.04
CA ILE A 120 -9.27 -2.83 -5.77
C ILE A 120 -9.84 -4.25 -5.80
N GLU A 121 -11.10 -4.44 -5.38
CA GLU A 121 -11.78 -5.74 -5.41
C GLU A 121 -12.05 -6.14 -6.86
N ASN A 122 -12.55 -5.21 -7.68
CA ASN A 122 -12.69 -5.41 -9.13
C ASN A 122 -11.35 -5.76 -9.81
N LEU A 123 -10.26 -5.11 -9.38
CA LEU A 123 -8.93 -5.40 -9.89
C LEU A 123 -8.47 -6.81 -9.46
N TRP A 124 -8.75 -7.22 -8.22
CA TRP A 124 -8.42 -8.55 -7.73
C TRP A 124 -9.20 -9.62 -8.49
N GLU A 125 -10.49 -9.43 -8.76
CA GLU A 125 -11.30 -10.33 -9.58
C GLU A 125 -10.69 -10.55 -10.97
N LEU A 126 -10.13 -9.51 -11.61
CA LEU A 126 -9.42 -9.64 -12.88
C LEU A 126 -8.11 -10.43 -12.77
N PHE A 127 -7.47 -10.43 -11.60
CA PHE A 127 -6.22 -11.16 -11.36
C PHE A 127 -6.44 -12.60 -10.89
N VAL A 128 -7.60 -12.96 -10.33
CA VAL A 128 -7.90 -14.33 -9.88
C VAL A 128 -7.62 -15.37 -10.98
N PRO A 129 -8.04 -15.18 -12.25
CA PRO A 129 -7.74 -16.12 -13.34
C PRO A 129 -6.26 -16.22 -13.73
N CYS A 130 -5.40 -15.31 -13.28
CA CYS A 130 -3.95 -15.37 -13.55
C CYS A 130 -3.16 -16.07 -12.42
N VAL A 131 -3.81 -16.36 -11.29
CA VAL A 131 -3.19 -16.97 -10.11
C VAL A 131 -3.57 -18.45 -9.97
N TYR A 132 -4.73 -18.83 -10.51
CA TYR A 132 -5.19 -20.22 -10.62
C TYR A 132 -4.98 -20.75 -12.03
#